data_AF-A0A2V6DKZ8-F1
#
_entry.id   AF-A0A2V6DKZ8-F1
#
_cell.length_a   1.000
_cell.length_b   1.000
_cell.length_c   1.000
_cell.angle_alpha   90.00
_cell.angle_beta   90.00
_cell.angle_gamma   90.00
#
_symmetry.space_group_name_H-M   'P 1'
#
loop_
_entity.id
_entity.type
_entity.pdbx_description
1 polymer ?
#
loop_
_entity_poly.entity_id
_entity_poly.type
_entity_poly.pdbx_seq_one_letter_code
_entity_poly.pdbx_strand_id
1 'polypeptide(L)'
;MNAIFAAIHSHAESLLALRIFFSSCLVIVILAGLYVFKNRQGFFSRDPDVTADHYGARNLRLWQVILVWILAIDLLVMMLWRL
;
A
#
# COMPACT_ATOMS: atom_id res chain seq x y z
N MET A 1 -36.29 1.31 -22.65
CA MET A 1 -35.87 2.03 -21.42
C MET A 1 -35.28 1.14 -20.32
N ASN A 2 -35.43 -0.19 -20.35
CA ASN A 2 -34.86 -1.08 -19.31
C ASN A 2 -33.34 -1.35 -19.42
N ALA A 3 -32.77 -1.38 -20.64
CA ALA A 3 -31.36 -1.74 -20.82
C ALA A 3 -30.38 -0.71 -20.21
N ILE A 4 -30.73 0.58 -20.26
CA ILE A 4 -29.90 1.66 -19.71
C ILE A 4 -29.91 1.63 -18.18
N PHE A 5 -31.09 1.43 -17.56
CA PHE A 5 -31.19 1.30 -16.10
C PHE A 5 -30.48 0.05 -15.57
N ALA A 6 -30.54 -1.08 -16.28
CA ALA A 6 -29.83 -2.29 -15.92
C ALA A 6 -28.30 -2.13 -16.01
N ALA A 7 -27.81 -1.44 -17.04
CA ALA A 7 -26.39 -1.11 -17.16
C ALA A 7 -25.92 -0.18 -16.04
N ILE A 8 -26.70 0.87 -15.71
CA ILE A 8 -26.38 1.80 -14.61
C ILE A 8 -26.34 1.08 -13.26
N HIS A 9 -27.29 0.17 -13.01
CA HIS A 9 -27.32 -0.60 -11.77
C HIS A 9 -26.11 -1.54 -11.63
N SER A 10 -25.75 -2.26 -12.71
CA SER A 10 -24.55 -3.10 -12.76
C SER A 10 -23.26 -2.29 -12.56
N HIS A 11 -23.17 -1.09 -13.16
CA HIS A 11 -22.05 -0.18 -12.91
C HIS A 11 -21.99 0.29 -11.46
N ALA A 12 -23.12 0.63 -10.85
CA ALA A 12 -23.17 1.05 -9.45
C ALA A 12 -22.73 -0.07 -8.50
N GLU A 13 -23.15 -1.32 -8.73
CA GLU A 13 -22.69 -2.46 -7.93
C GLU A 13 -21.20 -2.75 -8.13
N SER A 14 -20.71 -2.63 -9.37
CA SER A 14 -19.29 -2.84 -9.68
C SER A 14 -18.39 -1.80 -9.01
N LEU A 15 -18.82 -0.53 -8.97
CA LEU A 15 -18.13 0.53 -8.22
C LEU A 15 -18.14 0.27 -6.71
N LEU A 16 -19.27 -0.20 -6.17
CA LEU A 16 -19.40 -0.50 -4.74
C LEU A 16 -18.48 -1.66 -4.33
N ALA A 17 -18.45 -2.74 -5.12
CA ALA A 17 -17.54 -3.87 -4.92
C ALA A 17 -16.07 -3.44 -5.00
N LEU A 18 -15.72 -2.61 -5.98
CA LEU A 18 -14.36 -2.12 -6.18
C LEU A 18 -13.91 -1.18 -5.06
N ARG A 19 -14.83 -0.38 -4.50
CA ARG A 19 -14.57 0.47 -3.32
C ARG A 19 -14.28 -0.37 -2.08
N ILE A 20 -15.03 -1.45 -1.86
CA ILE A 20 -14.77 -2.40 -0.76
C ILE A 20 -13.40 -3.04 -0.93
N PHE A 21 -13.08 -3.50 -2.14
CA PHE A 21 -11.78 -4.10 -2.46
C PHE A 21 -10.63 -3.15 -2.16
N PHE A 22 -10.63 -1.94 -2.74
CA PHE A 22 -9.55 -0.98 -2.50
C PHE A 22 -9.46 -0.52 -1.04
N SER A 23 -10.60 -0.39 -0.34
CA SER A 23 -10.63 -0.09 1.09
C SER A 23 -9.94 -1.18 1.92
N SER A 24 -10.26 -2.45 1.63
CA SER A 24 -9.61 -3.59 2.31
C SER A 24 -8.10 -3.64 2.01
N CYS A 25 -7.69 -3.39 0.76
CA CYS A 25 -6.29 -3.30 0.39
C CYS A 25 -5.57 -2.17 1.12
N LEU A 26 -6.20 -1.01 1.26
CA LEU A 26 -5.64 0.13 1.99
C LEU A 26 -5.37 -0.22 3.45
N VAL A 27 -6.32 -0.86 4.13
CA VAL A 27 -6.13 -1.32 5.52
C VAL A 27 -4.97 -2.31 5.62
N ILE A 28 -4.90 -3.28 4.72
CA ILE A 28 -3.81 -4.27 4.71
C ILE A 28 -2.45 -3.60 4.50
N VAL A 29 -2.34 -2.65 3.56
CA VAL A 29 -1.09 -1.92 3.28
C VAL A 29 -0.66 -1.08 4.48
N ILE A 30 -1.59 -0.41 5.15
CA ILE A 30 -1.30 0.35 6.37
C ILE A 30 -0.75 -0.58 7.46
N LEU A 31 -1.42 -1.70 7.71
CA LEU A 31 -0.99 -2.69 8.70
C LEU A 31 0.38 -3.30 8.36
N ALA A 32 0.62 -3.60 7.08
CA ALA A 32 1.89 -4.13 6.61
C ALA A 32 3.04 -3.16 6.86
N GLY A 33 2.87 -1.87 6.55
CA GLY A 33 3.91 -0.89 6.82
C GLY A 33 4.13 -0.65 8.31
N LEU A 34 3.07 -0.62 9.13
CA LEU A 34 3.20 -0.56 10.60
C LEU A 34 3.97 -1.77 11.14
N TYR A 35 3.71 -2.97 10.62
CA TYR A 35 4.44 -4.18 11.00
C TYR A 35 5.93 -4.07 10.63
N VAL A 36 6.26 -3.62 9.43
CA VAL A 36 7.64 -3.37 9.00
C VAL A 36 8.31 -2.33 9.90
N PHE A 37 7.61 -1.25 10.27
CA PHE A 37 8.13 -0.20 11.16
C PHE A 37 8.40 -0.70 12.57
N LYS A 38 7.51 -1.54 13.11
CA LYS A 38 7.66 -2.18 14.42
C LYS A 38 8.85 -3.14 14.44
N ASN A 39 9.02 -3.92 13.38
CA ASN A 39 10.08 -4.92 13.25
C ASN A 39 11.32 -4.39 12.49
N ARG A 40 11.43 -3.07 12.32
CA ARG A 40 12.48 -2.43 11.51
C ARG A 40 13.89 -2.80 11.95
N GLN A 41 14.09 -2.99 13.26
CA GLN A 41 15.39 -3.38 13.79
C GLN A 41 15.78 -4.78 13.35
N GLY A 42 14.85 -5.73 13.24
CA GLY A 42 15.12 -7.09 12.75
C GLY A 42 15.33 -7.14 11.23
N PHE A 43 14.53 -6.43 10.46
CA PHE A 43 14.63 -6.44 8.98
C PHE A 43 15.80 -5.63 8.43
N PHE A 44 16.17 -4.55 9.12
CA PHE A 44 17.27 -3.67 8.74
C PHE A 44 18.35 -3.70 9.83
N SER A 45 18.63 -4.89 10.37
CA SER A 45 19.82 -5.14 11.18
C SER A 45 21.07 -5.05 10.32
N ARG A 46 22.23 -4.86 10.95
CA ARG A 46 23.52 -4.95 10.26
C ARG A 46 23.75 -6.39 9.81
N ASP A 47 24.02 -6.57 8.54
CA ASP A 47 24.34 -7.90 8.00
C ASP A 47 25.83 -8.20 8.30
N PRO A 48 26.16 -9.26 9.06
CA PRO A 48 27.53 -9.61 9.38
C PRO A 48 28.37 -10.01 8.15
N ASP A 49 27.73 -10.46 7.06
CA ASP A 49 28.42 -10.94 5.85
C ASP A 49 28.75 -9.83 4.84
N VAL A 50 28.33 -8.57 5.09
CA VAL A 50 28.55 -7.45 4.16
C VAL A 50 29.45 -6.38 4.78
N THR A 51 30.72 -6.38 4.36
CA THR A 51 31.76 -5.43 4.83
C THR A 51 31.42 -3.96 4.55
N ALA A 52 30.58 -3.69 3.54
CA ALA A 52 30.17 -2.34 3.14
C ALA A 52 28.87 -1.84 3.81
N ASP A 53 28.27 -2.60 4.75
CA ASP A 53 27.02 -2.20 5.40
C ASP A 53 27.23 -1.08 6.43
N HIS A 54 27.35 0.15 5.93
CA HIS A 54 27.47 1.36 6.71
C HIS A 54 26.09 1.86 7.16
N TYR A 55 26.04 2.55 8.31
CA TYR A 55 24.82 3.11 8.87
C TYR A 55 23.99 3.92 7.85
N GLY A 56 24.66 4.69 6.98
CA GLY A 56 24.02 5.48 5.93
C GLY A 56 23.28 4.64 4.89
N ALA A 57 23.88 3.55 4.39
CA ALA A 57 23.25 2.66 3.41
C ALA A 57 21.98 1.99 3.97
N ARG A 58 22.01 1.63 5.25
CA ARG A 58 20.88 1.03 5.96
C ARG A 58 19.71 2.00 6.14
N ASN A 59 20.02 3.24 6.49
CA ASN A 59 19.02 4.29 6.59
C ASN A 59 18.37 4.58 5.24
N LEU A 60 19.14 4.59 4.15
CA LEU A 60 18.62 4.76 2.79
C LEU A 60 17.66 3.64 2.38
N ARG A 61 17.99 2.37 2.68
CA ARG A 61 17.07 1.24 2.42
C ARG A 61 15.77 1.37 3.20
N LEU A 62 15.86 1.77 4.46
CA LEU A 62 14.69 2.02 5.30
C LEU A 62 13.83 3.17 4.72
N TRP A 63 14.47 4.28 4.33
CA TRP A 63 13.78 5.40 3.67
C TRP A 63 13.13 4.99 2.36
N GLN A 64 13.78 4.19 1.52
CA GLN A 64 13.21 3.69 0.28
C GLN A 64 11.94 2.86 0.54
N VAL A 65 11.96 1.97 1.54
CA VAL A 65 10.78 1.18 1.91
C VAL A 65 9.65 2.07 2.44
N ILE A 66 9.95 3.09 3.23
CA ILE A 66 8.95 4.07 3.69
C ILE A 66 8.36 4.86 2.52
N LEU A 67 9.20 5.34 1.60
CA LEU A 67 8.74 6.11 0.44
C LEU A 67 7.84 5.27 -0.47
N VAL A 68 8.21 4.02 -0.74
CA VAL A 68 7.38 3.08 -1.51
C VAL A 68 6.07 2.78 -0.78
N TRP A 69 6.11 2.65 0.55
CA TRP A 69 4.90 2.43 1.34
C TRP A 69 3.94 3.63 1.31
N ILE A 70 4.45 4.85 1.46
CA ILE A 70 3.66 6.08 1.32
C ILE A 70 3.07 6.18 -0.08
N LEU A 71 3.86 5.90 -1.13
CA LEU A 71 3.39 5.90 -2.51
C LEU A 71 2.26 4.89 -2.72
N ALA A 72 2.36 3.68 -2.14
CA ALA A 72 1.31 2.68 -2.24
C ALA A 72 0.00 3.13 -1.55
N ILE A 73 0.10 3.79 -0.39
CA ILE A 73 -1.06 4.39 0.29
C ILE A 73 -1.68 5.48 -0.59
N ASP A 74 -0.87 6.38 -1.13
CA ASP A 74 -1.31 7.50 -1.97
C ASP A 74 -2.06 7.02 -3.22
N LEU A 75 -1.53 6.00 -3.91
CA LEU A 75 -2.20 5.37 -5.06
C LEU A 75 -3.56 4.75 -4.68
N LEU A 76 -3.64 4.05 -3.55
CA LEU A 76 -4.89 3.44 -3.09
C LEU A 76 -5.93 4.48 -2.68
N VAL A 77 -5.50 5.56 -2.03
CA VAL A 77 -6.35 6.70 -1.66
C VAL A 77 -6.84 7.42 -2.92
N MET A 78 -5.99 7.68 -3.90
CA MET A 78 -6.40 8.27 -5.18
C MET A 78 -7.42 7.40 -5.92
N MET A 79 -7.23 6.08 -5.94
CA MET A 79 -8.20 5.16 -6.55
C MET A 79 -9.55 5.21 -5.84
N LEU A 80 -9.56 5.27 -4.50
CA LEU A 80 -10.80 5.40 -3.72
C LEU A 80 -11.47 6.75 -3.83
N TRP A 81 -10.70 7.83 -4.06
CA TRP A 81 -11.23 9.18 -4.27
C TRP A 81 -11.84 9.35 -5.66
N ARG A 82 -11.26 8.68 -6.66
CA ARG A 82 -11.72 8.75 -8.06
C ARG A 82 -12.93 7.86 -8.34
N LEU A 83 -13.15 6.83 -7.52
CA LEU A 83 -14.30 5.92 -7.58
C LEU A 83 -15.57 6.56 -7.01
#